data_AF-A0A6I7WYM8-F1
#
_entry.id   AF-A0A6I7WYM8-F1
#
_cell.length_a   1.000
_cell.length_b   1.000
_cell.length_c   1.000
_cell.angle_alpha   90.00
_cell.angle_beta   90.00
_cell.angle_gamma   90.00
#
_symmetry.space_group_name_H-M   'P 1'
#
loop_
_entity.id
_entity.type
_entity.pdbx_description
1 polymer ?
#
loop_
_entity_poly.entity_id
_entity_poly.type
_entity_poly.pdbx_seq_one_letter_code
_entity_poly.pdbx_strand_id
1 'polypeptide(L)'
;KKIVLFYGHNGTGKSTVARYLQDTTHNNYSHCSYVLPNAQDYQILVYNTDFVEKNFSQGSFEGVFTLGETNVTAEQAINTAKAEIEKLEKQRTQKQTLNGQHKEKETTQEKAIQAKCFETKHMHDKKDLDHCLIGFKGSTDAFYNEILKTDLIETPEYTFESLSAESKELNSKSATQKISIKNLVLDLASSESATILNEVIVGS
;
A
#
# COMPACT_ATOMS: atom_id res chain seq x y z
N LYS A 1 38.34 -18.34 51.53
CA LYS A 1 37.59 -17.07 51.40
C LYS A 1 38.07 -16.10 52.48
N LYS A 2 38.43 -14.87 52.11
CA LYS A 2 38.72 -13.79 53.07
C LYS A 2 37.52 -12.84 53.10
N ILE A 3 37.09 -12.43 54.29
CA ILE A 3 35.95 -11.51 54.46
C ILE A 3 36.48 -10.25 55.12
N VAL A 4 36.13 -9.09 54.56
CA VAL A 4 36.48 -7.77 55.09
C VAL A 4 35.19 -7.00 55.32
N LEU A 5 35.02 -6.45 56.51
CA LEU A 5 33.85 -5.64 56.87
C LEU A 5 34.30 -4.20 57.14
N PHE A 6 33.70 -3.25 56.43
CA PHE A 6 33.87 -1.82 56.68
C PHE A 6 32.73 -1.30 57.58
N TYR A 7 33.05 -0.81 58.77
CA TYR A 7 32.09 -0.28 59.75
C TYR A 7 32.57 1.07 60.31
N GLY A 8 31.65 1.87 60.88
CA GLY A 8 31.96 3.20 61.42
C GLY A 8 30.84 4.23 61.23
N HIS A 9 31.01 5.43 61.78
CA HIS A 9 30.02 6.52 61.76
C HIS A 9 29.55 6.93 60.35
N ASN A 10 28.35 7.50 60.25
CA ASN A 10 27.84 8.04 58.98
C ASN A 10 28.76 9.16 58.46
N GLY A 11 28.96 9.22 57.14
CA GLY A 11 29.81 10.22 56.51
C GLY A 11 31.31 9.88 56.42
N THR A 12 31.79 8.78 57.02
CA THR A 12 33.23 8.42 56.98
C THR A 12 33.72 7.78 55.67
N GLY A 13 32.91 7.79 54.60
CA GLY A 13 33.33 7.31 53.28
C GLY A 13 33.33 5.78 53.07
N LYS A 14 32.74 5.00 53.98
CA LYS A 14 32.70 3.52 53.88
C LYS A 14 32.18 3.02 52.52
N SER A 15 31.03 3.55 52.08
CA SER A 15 30.43 3.17 50.80
C SER A 15 31.29 3.56 49.60
N THR A 16 32.05 4.66 49.72
CA THR A 16 32.97 5.13 48.68
C THR A 16 34.12 4.14 48.49
N VAL A 17 34.72 3.67 49.59
CA VAL A 17 35.78 2.64 49.53
C VAL A 17 35.24 1.33 48.95
N ALA A 18 34.04 0.90 49.38
CA ALA A 18 33.40 -0.29 48.84
C ALA A 18 33.15 -0.18 47.33
N ARG A 19 32.62 0.95 46.84
CA ARG A 19 32.38 1.19 45.41
C ARG A 19 33.67 1.26 44.59
N TYR A 20 34.73 1.85 45.13
CA TYR A 20 36.04 1.82 44.47
C TYR A 20 36.57 0.39 44.28
N LEU A 21 36.42 -0.48 45.30
CA LEU A 21 36.81 -1.89 45.20
C LEU A 21 35.91 -2.70 44.25
N GLN A 22 34.72 -2.20 43.94
CA GLN A 22 33.78 -2.82 43.00
C GLN A 22 34.09 -2.44 41.54
N ASP A 23 34.46 -1.19 41.29
CA ASP A 23 34.89 -0.69 39.99
C ASP A 23 36.05 0.30 40.17
N THR A 24 37.25 -0.21 39.97
CA THR A 24 38.50 0.55 40.12
C THR A 24 38.78 1.44 38.91
N THR A 25 38.02 1.29 37.82
CA THR A 25 38.23 2.00 36.56
C THR A 25 37.41 3.28 36.45
N HIS A 26 36.43 3.48 37.33
CA HIS A 26 35.58 4.65 37.33
C HIS A 26 36.41 5.95 37.52
N ASN A 27 36.15 6.98 36.71
CA ASN A 27 36.92 8.24 36.68
C ASN A 27 37.08 8.92 38.06
N ASN A 28 36.07 8.81 38.93
CA ASN A 28 36.08 9.34 40.29
C ASN A 28 37.21 8.76 41.18
N TYR A 29 37.81 7.64 40.79
CA TYR A 29 38.85 6.94 41.55
C TYR A 29 40.21 6.92 40.84
N SER A 30 40.40 7.81 39.85
CA SER A 30 41.64 7.91 39.05
C SER A 30 42.91 8.14 39.89
N HIS A 31 42.78 8.69 41.10
CA HIS A 31 43.88 8.89 42.06
C HIS A 31 43.96 7.82 43.15
N CYS A 32 43.17 6.75 43.06
CA CYS A 32 43.16 5.65 44.02
C CYS A 32 43.95 4.46 43.46
N SER A 33 44.64 3.74 44.35
CA SER A 33 45.34 2.50 44.03
C SER A 33 45.24 1.52 45.19
N TYR A 34 45.23 0.22 44.92
CA TYR A 34 45.34 -0.81 45.95
C TYR A 34 46.34 -1.88 45.49
N VAL A 35 46.90 -2.61 46.46
CA VAL A 35 47.84 -3.70 46.20
C VAL A 35 47.34 -4.95 46.92
N LEU A 36 47.19 -6.04 46.17
CA LEU A 36 46.97 -7.38 46.72
C LEU A 36 48.21 -8.24 46.45
N PRO A 37 48.68 -9.03 47.44
CA PRO A 37 49.65 -10.08 47.17
C PRO A 37 49.06 -11.05 46.15
N ASN A 38 49.80 -11.36 45.07
CA ASN A 38 49.33 -12.20 43.97
C ASN A 38 47.93 -11.83 43.46
N ALA A 39 47.77 -10.60 42.95
CA ALA A 39 46.46 -10.06 42.57
C ALA A 39 45.62 -10.97 41.63
N GLN A 40 46.25 -11.81 40.79
CA GLN A 40 45.53 -12.75 39.93
C GLN A 40 44.83 -13.89 40.69
N ASP A 41 45.22 -14.16 41.94
CA ASP A 41 44.62 -15.21 42.76
C ASP A 41 43.30 -14.76 43.42
N TYR A 42 42.92 -13.49 43.29
CA TYR A 42 41.79 -12.90 43.99
C TYR A 42 40.75 -12.30 43.04
N GLN A 43 39.51 -12.78 43.16
CA GLN A 43 38.33 -12.08 42.67
C GLN A 43 37.71 -11.27 43.82
N ILE A 44 37.61 -9.95 43.66
CA ILE A 44 36.97 -9.08 44.65
C ILE A 44 35.46 -9.10 44.39
N LEU A 45 34.68 -9.42 45.42
CA LEU A 45 33.22 -9.34 45.41
C LEU A 45 32.80 -8.33 46.48
N VAL A 46 32.09 -7.29 46.08
CA VAL A 46 31.61 -6.24 46.97
C VAL A 46 30.11 -6.41 47.19
N TYR A 47 29.71 -6.60 48.45
CA TYR A 47 28.31 -6.60 48.84
C TYR A 47 27.96 -5.24 49.47
N ASN A 48 27.28 -4.40 48.70
CA ASN A 48 26.83 -3.06 49.10
C ASN A 48 25.39 -2.81 48.59
N THR A 49 24.86 -1.62 48.82
CA THR A 49 23.52 -1.23 48.35
C THR A 49 23.38 -1.39 46.84
N ASP A 50 24.38 -0.97 46.06
CA ASP A 50 24.37 -1.07 44.60
C ASP A 50 24.28 -2.53 44.12
N PHE A 51 24.96 -3.47 44.80
CA PHE A 51 24.85 -4.90 44.52
C PHE A 51 23.43 -5.41 44.77
N VAL A 52 22.81 -4.98 45.88
CA VAL A 52 21.43 -5.34 46.20
C VAL A 52 20.48 -4.81 45.13
N GLU A 53 20.57 -3.53 44.80
CA GLU A 53 19.71 -2.88 43.79
C GLU A 53 19.85 -3.52 42.40
N LYS A 54 21.07 -3.89 41.99
CA LYS A 54 21.31 -4.52 40.68
C LYS A 54 20.84 -5.97 40.59
N ASN A 55 20.98 -6.73 41.68
CA ASN A 55 20.78 -8.19 41.65
C ASN A 55 19.48 -8.64 42.31
N PHE A 56 18.81 -7.77 43.05
CA PHE A 56 17.57 -8.08 43.74
C PHE A 56 16.51 -7.06 43.33
N SER A 57 15.63 -7.46 42.42
CA SER A 57 14.40 -6.74 42.16
C SER A 57 13.22 -7.48 42.77
N GLN A 58 12.26 -6.71 43.28
CA GLN A 58 10.96 -7.24 43.66
C GLN A 58 10.23 -7.60 42.35
N GLY A 59 9.94 -8.89 42.14
CA GLY A 59 9.17 -9.33 40.99
C GLY A 59 7.71 -8.89 41.07
N SER A 60 6.92 -9.21 40.03
CA SER A 60 5.47 -8.90 40.00
C SER A 60 4.64 -9.55 41.11
N PHE A 61 5.23 -10.44 41.91
CA PHE A 61 4.59 -11.11 43.04
C PHE A 61 5.28 -10.71 44.35
N GLU A 62 4.48 -10.25 45.32
CA GLU A 62 4.97 -9.96 46.67
C GLU A 62 5.65 -11.19 47.28
N GLY A 63 6.90 -11.01 47.73
CA GLY A 63 7.72 -12.07 48.32
C GLY A 63 8.56 -12.88 47.32
N VAL A 64 8.44 -12.65 46.00
CA VAL A 64 9.30 -13.28 44.99
C VAL A 64 10.43 -12.32 44.60
N PHE A 65 11.67 -12.72 44.89
CA PHE A 65 12.87 -11.98 44.54
C PHE A 65 13.55 -12.60 43.33
N THR A 66 13.72 -11.81 42.29
CA THR A 66 14.51 -12.22 41.12
C THR A 66 15.98 -11.96 41.44
N LEU A 67 16.79 -13.03 41.39
CA LEU A 67 18.22 -12.99 41.70
C LEU A 67 19.05 -12.87 40.41
N GLY A 68 19.93 -11.87 40.37
CA GLY A 68 20.93 -11.66 39.34
C GLY A 68 20.55 -10.60 38.31
N GLU A 69 21.48 -9.68 38.04
CA GLU A 69 21.33 -8.54 37.11
C GLU A 69 20.81 -8.95 35.72
N THR A 70 21.24 -10.11 35.21
CA THR A 70 20.77 -10.64 33.91
C THR A 70 19.29 -10.99 33.92
N ASN A 71 18.78 -11.53 35.03
CA ASN A 71 17.39 -11.97 35.15
C ASN A 71 16.46 -10.75 35.28
N VAL A 72 16.87 -9.73 36.04
CA VAL A 72 16.14 -8.45 36.15
C VAL A 72 16.02 -7.78 34.79
N THR A 73 17.13 -7.71 34.04
CA THR A 73 17.15 -7.12 32.70
C THR A 73 16.25 -7.89 31.72
N ALA A 74 16.27 -9.23 31.79
CA ALA A 74 15.41 -10.06 30.95
C ALA A 74 13.92 -9.87 31.24
N GLU A 75 13.53 -9.80 32.52
CA GLU A 75 12.13 -9.53 32.92
C GLU A 75 11.65 -8.16 32.42
N GLN A 76 12.48 -7.13 32.55
CA GLN A 76 12.16 -5.79 32.03
C GLN A 76 11.99 -5.78 30.50
N ALA A 77 12.86 -6.48 29.78
CA ALA A 77 12.76 -6.60 28.33
C ALA A 77 11.46 -7.32 27.91
N ILE A 78 11.08 -8.39 28.61
CA ILE A 78 9.82 -9.11 28.37
C ILE A 78 8.62 -8.20 28.61
N ASN A 79 8.59 -7.46 29.72
CA ASN A 79 7.48 -6.57 30.05
C ASN A 79 7.33 -5.45 29.02
N THR A 80 8.46 -4.87 28.59
CA THR A 80 8.49 -3.84 27.54
C THR A 80 7.97 -4.39 26.21
N ALA A 81 8.42 -5.59 25.81
CA ALA A 81 7.97 -6.23 24.58
C ALA A 81 6.46 -6.55 24.63
N LYS A 82 5.93 -7.03 25.76
CA LYS A 82 4.50 -7.28 25.95
C LYS A 82 3.66 -6.01 25.82
N ALA A 83 4.10 -4.91 26.44
CA ALA A 83 3.42 -3.63 26.34
C ALA A 83 3.39 -3.09 24.90
N GLU A 84 4.49 -3.24 24.16
CA GLU A 84 4.54 -2.83 22.75
C GLU A 84 3.64 -3.72 21.87
N ILE A 85 3.57 -5.03 22.11
CA ILE A 85 2.64 -5.93 21.42
C ILE A 85 1.19 -5.47 21.63
N GLU A 86 0.78 -5.22 22.88
CA GLU A 86 -0.59 -4.79 23.18
C GLU A 86 -0.95 -3.47 22.48
N LYS A 87 -0.01 -2.52 22.46
CA LYS A 87 -0.16 -1.25 21.74
C LYS A 87 -0.31 -1.46 20.23
N LEU A 88 0.52 -2.30 19.63
CA LEU A 88 0.44 -2.62 18.20
C LEU A 88 -0.85 -3.34 17.83
N GLU A 89 -1.34 -4.25 18.68
CA GLU A 89 -2.63 -4.94 18.47
C GLU A 89 -3.82 -3.98 18.52
N LYS A 90 -3.81 -3.02 19.45
CA LYS A 90 -4.83 -1.95 19.50
C LYS A 90 -4.82 -1.12 18.23
N GLN A 91 -3.63 -0.71 17.76
CA GLN A 91 -3.49 0.04 16.51
C GLN A 91 -3.95 -0.77 15.28
N ARG A 92 -3.61 -2.06 15.22
CA ARG A 92 -4.05 -2.96 14.15
C ARG A 92 -5.57 -3.04 14.09
N THR A 93 -6.20 -3.29 15.24
CA THR A 93 -7.66 -3.41 15.35
C THR A 93 -8.35 -2.11 14.90
N GLN A 94 -7.86 -0.96 15.36
CA GLN A 94 -8.39 0.34 14.94
C GLN A 94 -8.31 0.55 13.42
N LYS A 95 -7.16 0.25 12.81
CA LYS A 95 -6.98 0.36 11.35
C LYS A 95 -7.89 -0.60 10.59
N GLN A 96 -8.06 -1.83 11.07
CA GLN A 96 -8.96 -2.80 10.46
C GLN A 96 -10.42 -2.33 10.50
N THR A 97 -10.87 -1.78 11.61
CA THR A 97 -12.23 -1.21 11.73
C THR A 97 -12.43 -0.04 10.77
N LEU A 98 -11.48 0.90 10.72
CA LEU A 98 -11.56 2.04 9.80
C LEU A 98 -11.57 1.60 8.33
N ASN A 99 -10.73 0.62 7.97
CA ASN A 99 -10.70 0.09 6.61
C ASN A 99 -12.03 -0.61 6.23
N GLY A 100 -12.61 -1.36 7.17
CA GLY A 100 -13.95 -1.96 6.99
C GLY A 100 -15.02 -0.91 6.71
N GLN A 101 -15.07 0.14 7.54
CA GLN A 101 -16.02 1.25 7.36
C GLN A 101 -15.81 2.00 6.03
N HIS A 102 -14.56 2.21 5.62
CA HIS A 102 -14.27 2.83 4.33
C HIS A 102 -14.75 1.96 3.16
N LYS A 103 -14.45 0.66 3.19
CA LYS A 103 -14.88 -0.28 2.14
C LYS A 103 -16.40 -0.39 2.04
N GLU A 104 -17.11 -0.39 3.17
CA GLU A 104 -18.58 -0.36 3.21
C GLU A 104 -19.14 0.93 2.61
N LYS A 105 -18.57 2.10 2.97
CA LYS A 105 -18.96 3.39 2.40
C LYS A 105 -18.73 3.44 0.89
N GLU A 106 -17.55 3.03 0.44
CA GLU A 106 -17.18 2.97 -0.97
C GLU A 106 -18.14 2.09 -1.76
N THR A 107 -18.39 0.86 -1.28
CA THR A 107 -19.35 -0.07 -1.90
C THR A 107 -20.77 0.53 -1.96
N THR A 108 -21.17 1.26 -0.91
CA THR A 108 -22.50 1.89 -0.85
C THR A 108 -22.60 3.05 -1.85
N GLN A 109 -21.55 3.88 -1.93
CA GLN A 109 -21.48 5.00 -2.88
C GLN A 109 -21.44 4.51 -4.32
N GLU A 110 -20.64 3.49 -4.61
CA GLU A 110 -20.55 2.88 -5.94
C GLU A 110 -21.91 2.34 -6.38
N LYS A 111 -22.61 1.58 -5.52
CA LYS A 111 -23.96 1.10 -5.80
C LYS A 111 -24.97 2.24 -6.03
N ALA A 112 -24.85 3.33 -5.28
CA ALA A 112 -25.72 4.49 -5.47
C ALA A 112 -25.47 5.20 -6.80
N ILE A 113 -24.21 5.28 -7.25
CA ILE A 113 -23.84 5.82 -8.56
C ILE A 113 -24.35 4.90 -9.67
N GLN A 114 -24.10 3.59 -9.56
CA GLN A 114 -24.60 2.57 -10.48
C GLN A 114 -26.12 2.66 -10.66
N ALA A 115 -26.87 2.79 -9.56
CA ALA A 115 -28.32 2.95 -9.61
C ALA A 115 -28.73 4.22 -10.36
N LYS A 116 -28.11 5.38 -10.07
CA LYS A 116 -28.41 6.65 -10.76
C LYS A 116 -28.07 6.61 -12.26
N CYS A 117 -26.95 5.99 -12.63
CA CYS A 117 -26.59 5.79 -14.04
C CYS A 117 -27.67 4.97 -14.74
N PHE A 118 -28.13 3.89 -14.12
CA PHE A 118 -29.16 3.02 -14.68
C PHE A 118 -30.54 3.68 -14.76
N GLU A 119 -30.90 4.49 -13.75
CA GLU A 119 -32.11 5.34 -13.78
C GLU A 119 -32.07 6.34 -14.94
N THR A 120 -30.92 6.96 -15.19
CA THR A 120 -30.75 7.89 -16.32
C THR A 120 -30.97 7.16 -17.65
N LYS A 121 -30.45 5.93 -17.77
CA LYS A 121 -30.68 5.08 -18.95
C LYS A 121 -32.16 4.76 -19.15
N HIS A 122 -32.94 4.55 -18.08
CA HIS A 122 -34.39 4.33 -18.20
C HIS A 122 -35.13 5.50 -18.88
N MET A 123 -34.61 6.74 -18.78
CA MET A 123 -35.19 7.89 -19.50
C MET A 123 -35.09 7.77 -21.02
N HIS A 124 -34.23 6.88 -21.53
CA HIS A 124 -34.01 6.64 -22.96
C HIS A 124 -34.48 5.25 -23.42
N ASP A 125 -35.06 4.45 -22.52
CA ASP A 125 -35.63 3.16 -22.86
C ASP A 125 -36.81 3.29 -23.82
N LYS A 126 -36.87 2.39 -24.82
CA LYS A 126 -37.92 2.36 -25.86
C LYS A 126 -38.02 3.63 -26.71
N LYS A 127 -36.98 4.47 -26.73
CA LYS A 127 -36.86 5.60 -27.66
C LYS A 127 -36.13 5.19 -28.95
N ASP A 128 -35.95 6.15 -29.86
CA ASP A 128 -35.36 5.92 -31.18
C ASP A 128 -33.97 5.24 -31.16
N LEU A 129 -33.16 5.52 -30.14
CA LEU A 129 -31.81 4.94 -29.96
C LEU A 129 -31.76 3.72 -29.02
N ASP A 130 -32.92 3.15 -28.65
CA ASP A 130 -33.01 2.00 -27.75
C ASP A 130 -32.25 0.76 -28.28
N HIS A 131 -32.09 0.65 -29.59
CA HIS A 131 -31.31 -0.41 -30.23
C HIS A 131 -29.79 -0.30 -29.97
N CYS A 132 -29.27 0.90 -29.66
CA CYS A 132 -27.87 1.12 -29.31
C CYS A 132 -27.51 0.55 -27.92
N LEU A 133 -28.51 0.30 -27.07
CA LEU A 133 -28.31 -0.18 -25.70
C LEU A 133 -28.48 -1.70 -25.55
N ILE A 134 -28.59 -2.44 -26.66
CA ILE A 134 -28.70 -3.91 -26.64
C ILE A 134 -27.47 -4.52 -25.95
N GLY A 135 -27.70 -5.47 -25.03
CA GLY A 135 -26.65 -6.08 -24.21
C GLY A 135 -26.48 -5.43 -22.83
N PHE A 136 -26.88 -4.16 -22.67
CA PHE A 136 -26.74 -3.43 -21.41
C PHE A 136 -28.06 -3.23 -20.65
N LYS A 137 -29.19 -3.63 -21.24
CA LYS A 137 -30.53 -3.38 -20.68
C LYS A 137 -30.87 -4.21 -19.43
N GLY A 138 -30.23 -5.38 -19.26
CA GLY A 138 -30.57 -6.35 -18.21
C GLY A 138 -29.61 -6.37 -17.02
N SER A 139 -28.52 -5.62 -17.07
CA SER A 139 -27.51 -5.62 -16.02
C SER A 139 -27.02 -4.19 -15.74
N THR A 140 -27.27 -3.73 -14.52
CA THR A 140 -26.76 -2.46 -14.00
C THR A 140 -25.24 -2.42 -14.05
N ASP A 141 -24.58 -3.52 -13.67
CA ASP A 141 -23.12 -3.62 -13.66
C ASP A 141 -22.54 -3.54 -15.08
N ALA A 142 -23.14 -4.24 -16.05
CA ALA A 142 -22.66 -4.21 -17.43
C ALA A 142 -22.75 -2.80 -18.03
N PHE A 143 -23.86 -2.10 -17.78
CA PHE A 143 -24.05 -0.72 -18.22
C PHE A 143 -23.07 0.25 -17.56
N TYR A 144 -22.91 0.16 -16.24
CA TYR A 144 -21.99 1.00 -15.49
C TYR A 144 -20.53 0.80 -15.92
N ASN A 145 -20.09 -0.46 -16.10
CA ASN A 145 -18.75 -0.76 -16.58
C ASN A 145 -18.50 -0.22 -18.00
N GLU A 146 -19.52 -0.18 -18.85
CA GLU A 146 -19.39 0.40 -20.19
C GLU A 146 -19.27 1.92 -20.14
N ILE A 147 -20.03 2.59 -19.26
CA ILE A 147 -19.86 4.02 -19.00
C ILE A 147 -18.42 4.32 -18.55
N LEU A 148 -17.87 3.52 -17.63
CA LEU A 148 -16.50 3.76 -17.13
C LEU A 148 -15.41 3.59 -18.21
N LYS A 149 -15.66 2.80 -19.25
CA LYS A 149 -14.74 2.66 -20.39
C LYS A 149 -14.91 3.78 -21.42
N THR A 150 -16.04 4.48 -21.39
CA THR A 150 -16.36 5.51 -22.35
C THR A 150 -15.76 6.83 -21.88
N ASP A 151 -14.94 7.45 -22.71
CA ASP A 151 -14.39 8.77 -22.39
C ASP A 151 -15.49 9.82 -22.28
N LEU A 152 -15.38 10.68 -21.27
CA LEU A 152 -16.32 11.78 -21.09
C LEU A 152 -16.08 12.84 -22.17
N ILE A 153 -17.12 13.12 -22.95
CA ILE A 153 -17.16 14.23 -23.89
C ILE A 153 -17.90 15.39 -23.20
N GLU A 154 -17.17 16.40 -22.72
CA GLU A 154 -17.74 17.53 -21.97
C GLU A 154 -18.72 18.37 -22.81
N THR A 155 -18.41 18.54 -24.10
CA THR A 155 -19.23 19.30 -25.04
C THR A 155 -19.45 18.48 -26.31
N PRO A 156 -20.49 17.63 -26.36
CA PRO A 156 -20.79 16.87 -27.56
C PRO A 156 -21.24 17.82 -28.68
N GLU A 157 -20.73 17.59 -29.89
CA GLU A 157 -21.15 18.32 -31.11
C GLU A 157 -22.54 17.89 -31.61
N TYR A 158 -23.14 16.89 -30.98
CA TYR A 158 -24.39 16.26 -31.37
C TYR A 158 -25.41 16.29 -30.23
N THR A 159 -26.70 16.33 -30.57
CA THR A 159 -27.81 16.20 -29.62
C THR A 159 -28.48 14.84 -29.76
N PHE A 160 -29.33 14.48 -28.79
CA PHE A 160 -30.11 13.25 -28.87
C PHE A 160 -30.99 13.21 -30.13
N GLU A 161 -31.58 14.35 -30.49
CA GLU A 161 -32.44 14.48 -31.67
C GLU A 161 -31.65 14.34 -32.97
N SER A 162 -30.45 14.93 -33.06
CA SER A 162 -29.60 14.81 -34.26
C SER A 162 -29.16 13.36 -34.47
N LEU A 163 -28.72 12.68 -33.40
CA LEU A 163 -28.36 11.26 -33.44
C LEU A 163 -29.54 10.36 -33.80
N SER A 164 -30.74 10.66 -33.28
CA SER A 164 -31.96 9.93 -33.62
C SER A 164 -32.31 10.06 -35.11
N ALA A 165 -32.22 11.29 -35.66
CA ALA A 165 -32.46 11.53 -37.08
C ALA A 165 -31.46 10.79 -37.97
N GLU A 166 -30.17 10.91 -37.66
CA GLU A 166 -29.10 10.23 -38.39
C GLU A 166 -29.24 8.71 -38.32
N SER A 167 -29.53 8.15 -37.15
CA SER A 167 -29.79 6.72 -36.98
C SER A 167 -30.97 6.24 -37.82
N LYS A 168 -32.06 7.02 -37.90
CA LYS A 168 -33.21 6.70 -38.76
C LYS A 168 -32.84 6.73 -40.24
N GLU A 169 -32.05 7.70 -40.67
CA GLU A 169 -31.57 7.77 -42.06
C GLU A 169 -30.70 6.57 -42.42
N LEU A 170 -29.71 6.24 -41.58
CA LEU A 170 -28.80 5.11 -41.79
C LEU A 170 -29.52 3.75 -41.80
N ASN A 171 -30.52 3.59 -40.93
CA ASN A 171 -31.32 2.37 -40.85
C ASN A 171 -32.47 2.34 -41.86
N SER A 172 -32.76 3.46 -42.54
CA SER A 172 -33.75 3.47 -43.61
C SER A 172 -33.21 2.64 -44.77
N LYS A 173 -33.96 1.61 -45.19
CA LYS A 173 -33.63 0.77 -46.35
C LYS A 173 -33.74 1.52 -47.69
N SER A 174 -33.61 2.84 -47.66
CA SER A 174 -33.71 3.79 -48.76
C SER A 174 -32.37 4.00 -49.48
N ALA A 175 -31.32 3.29 -49.06
CA ALA A 175 -30.01 3.36 -49.68
C ALA A 175 -30.12 3.03 -51.17
N THR A 176 -29.95 4.05 -52.01
CA THR A 176 -29.87 3.87 -53.46
C THR A 176 -28.49 3.36 -53.80
N GLN A 177 -28.44 2.16 -54.39
CA GLN A 177 -27.18 1.59 -54.88
C GLN A 177 -26.58 2.56 -55.91
N LYS A 178 -25.45 3.18 -55.56
CA LYS A 178 -24.71 4.02 -56.50
C LYS A 178 -24.31 3.13 -57.68
N ILE A 179 -24.62 3.57 -58.90
CA ILE A 179 -24.42 2.78 -60.11
C ILE A 179 -22.96 2.33 -60.14
N SER A 180 -22.75 1.02 -60.24
CA SER A 180 -21.41 0.47 -60.38
C SER A 180 -20.73 1.12 -61.59
N ILE A 181 -19.50 1.63 -61.41
CA ILE A 181 -18.74 2.22 -62.51
C ILE A 181 -18.66 1.15 -63.59
N LYS A 182 -19.15 1.47 -64.80
CA LYS A 182 -19.12 0.52 -65.92
C LYS A 182 -17.68 0.05 -66.10
N ASN A 183 -17.48 -1.27 -66.15
CA ASN A 183 -16.20 -1.83 -66.55
C ASN A 183 -15.84 -1.24 -67.91
N LEU A 184 -14.73 -0.51 -67.97
CA LEU A 184 -14.22 0.05 -69.21
C LEU A 184 -13.65 -1.11 -70.03
N VAL A 185 -14.47 -1.67 -70.92
CA VAL A 185 -13.98 -2.62 -71.93
C VAL A 185 -13.29 -1.79 -73.01
N LEU A 186 -11.98 -1.70 -72.88
CA LEU A 186 -11.08 -1.15 -73.88
C LEU A 186 -10.95 -2.18 -75.01
N ASP A 187 -11.77 -2.05 -76.06
CA ASP A 187 -11.64 -2.84 -77.28
C ASP A 187 -10.53 -2.23 -78.15
N LEU A 188 -9.28 -2.60 -77.86
CA LEU A 188 -8.13 -2.17 -78.65
C LEU A 188 -7.97 -2.94 -79.98
N ALA A 189 -8.75 -4.00 -80.22
CA ALA A 189 -8.53 -4.87 -81.39
C ALA A 189 -8.76 -4.11 -82.71
N SER A 190 -9.72 -3.17 -82.72
CA SER A 190 -9.97 -2.31 -83.88
C SER A 190 -8.85 -1.27 -84.10
N SER A 191 -8.26 -0.74 -83.01
CA SER A 191 -7.14 0.19 -83.08
C SER A 191 -5.81 -0.48 -83.45
N GLU A 192 -5.57 -1.75 -83.07
CA GLU A 192 -4.38 -2.51 -83.47
C GLU A 192 -4.38 -2.86 -84.97
N SER A 193 -5.56 -2.85 -85.60
CA SER A 193 -5.71 -3.05 -87.05
C SER A 193 -5.51 -1.76 -87.86
N ALA A 194 -5.28 -0.61 -87.19
CA ALA A 194 -5.10 0.66 -87.87
C ALA A 194 -3.83 0.63 -88.74
N THR A 195 -3.98 0.88 -90.03
CA THR A 195 -2.90 0.78 -91.02
C THR A 195 -1.71 1.66 -90.65
N ILE A 196 -1.97 2.81 -90.01
CA ILE A 196 -0.94 3.74 -89.51
C ILE A 196 0.04 3.11 -88.51
N LEU A 197 -0.39 2.08 -87.76
CA LEU A 197 0.49 1.36 -86.83
C LEU A 197 1.41 0.34 -87.54
N ASN A 198 1.07 -0.05 -88.77
CA ASN A 198 1.87 -0.95 -89.60
C ASN A 198 2.76 -0.19 -90.60
N GLU A 199 2.59 1.12 -90.72
CA GLU A 199 3.46 1.95 -91.55
C GLU A 199 4.84 2.09 -90.88
N VAL A 200 5.88 1.66 -91.60
CA VAL A 200 7.25 1.89 -91.18
C VAL A 200 7.55 3.37 -91.37
N ILE A 201 7.65 4.10 -90.26
CA ILE A 201 8.10 5.49 -90.27
C ILE A 201 9.58 5.52 -90.68
N VAL A 202 9.85 5.79 -91.94
CA VAL A 202 11.18 6.15 -92.43
C VAL A 202 11.34 7.66 -92.29
N GLY A 203 12.25 8.07 -91.41
CA GLY A 203 12.57 9.47 -91.19
C GLY A 203 13.45 10.03 -92.30
N SER A 204 12.94 10.98 -93.07
CA SER A 204 13.71 11.97 -93.83
C SER A 204 12.83 13.16 -94.21
#